data_AF-X1V7F2-F1
#
_entry.id   AF-X1V7F2-F1
#
_cell.length_a   1.000
_cell.length_b   1.000
_cell.length_c   1.000
_cell.angle_alpha   90.00
_cell.angle_beta   90.00
_cell.angle_gamma   90.00
#
_symmetry.space_group_name_H-M   'P 1'
#
loop_
_entity.id
_entity.type
_entity.pdbx_description
1 polymer ?
#
loop_
_entity_poly.entity_id
_entity_poly.type
_entity_poly.pdbx_seq_one_letter_code
_entity_poly.pdbx_strand_id
1 'polypeptide(L)'
;MILVEMDGFEENSGVILIAATNRPDVLDPALLRPGRFDRHVVVDVPDIRGREGILKVHIKDIPLAEDVDLKIIARGTPGFVGADIANLVNEAALMAARFGQESVTMLDFEEAKDKVLMGAERKSLVLSDEEKRTTAFHEAGHAICNLYCPAADPLHKVTIIPRGRALGVTFSLPGEDKHSHTKEYILDKICIMMGGRVAEEMVFNTQTTGAANDIKHATDLIRKVICDFGMSDELGPLSYG
;
A
#
# COMPACT_ATOMS: atom_id res chain seq x y z
N MET A 1 24.16 27.94 18.62
CA MET A 1 22.70 28.11 18.43
C MET A 1 22.52 28.49 16.98
N ILE A 2 21.95 27.60 16.14
CA ILE A 2 21.94 27.76 14.66
C ILE A 2 21.33 29.10 14.21
N LEU A 3 20.39 29.64 14.99
CA LEU A 3 19.73 30.92 14.78
C LEU A 3 20.70 32.11 14.71
N VAL A 4 21.76 32.12 15.53
CA VAL A 4 22.75 33.22 15.57
C VAL A 4 23.64 33.19 14.33
N GLU A 5 23.95 31.99 13.83
CA GLU A 5 24.72 31.82 12.60
C GLU A 5 23.87 32.18 11.37
N MET A 6 22.58 31.84 11.37
CA MET A 6 21.63 32.16 10.29
C MET A 6 21.38 33.66 10.14
N ASP A 7 21.27 34.39 11.27
CA ASP A 7 21.13 35.85 11.26
C ASP A 7 22.48 36.57 11.02
N GLY A 8 23.61 35.85 11.14
CA GLY A 8 24.98 36.37 11.00
C GLY A 8 25.54 36.34 9.58
N PHE A 9 24.81 35.80 8.60
CA PHE A 9 25.22 35.84 7.20
C PHE A 9 24.93 37.22 6.60
N GLU A 10 25.99 37.96 6.23
CA GLU A 10 25.85 39.14 5.36
C GLU A 10 25.24 38.75 4.01
N GLU A 11 24.51 39.69 3.38
CA GLU A 11 23.71 39.52 2.15
C GLU A 11 24.45 38.96 0.91
N ASN A 12 25.76 38.68 1.00
CA ASN A 12 26.63 38.35 -0.14
C ASN A 12 27.45 37.05 -0.01
N SER A 13 27.08 36.13 0.90
CA SER A 13 27.85 34.90 1.12
C SER A 13 27.63 33.78 0.09
N GLY A 14 26.62 33.86 -0.78
CA GLY A 14 26.33 32.84 -1.80
C GLY A 14 25.98 31.45 -1.24
N VAL A 15 25.71 31.35 0.06
CA VAL A 15 25.40 30.10 0.76
C VAL A 15 23.89 29.85 0.70
N ILE A 16 23.49 28.63 0.35
CA ILE A 16 22.11 28.16 0.40
C ILE A 16 22.01 27.09 1.48
N LEU A 17 21.10 27.28 2.45
CA LEU A 17 20.81 26.30 3.49
C LEU A 17 19.54 25.52 3.14
N ILE A 18 19.63 24.18 3.17
CA ILE A 18 18.51 23.28 2.94
C ILE A 18 18.37 22.35 4.14
N ALA A 19 17.15 22.17 4.62
CA ALA A 19 16.80 21.22 5.67
C ALA A 19 15.59 20.37 5.24
N ALA A 20 15.47 19.17 5.80
CA ALA A 20 14.34 18.28 5.59
C ALA A 20 13.76 17.83 6.94
N THR A 21 12.44 17.81 7.05
CA THR A 21 11.72 17.29 8.22
C THR A 21 10.43 16.61 7.78
N ASN A 22 10.06 15.53 8.47
CA ASN A 22 8.73 14.91 8.36
C ASN A 22 7.74 15.46 9.41
N ARG A 23 8.19 16.36 10.28
CA ARG A 23 7.39 16.99 11.33
C ARG A 23 7.57 18.51 11.30
N PRO A 24 6.96 19.21 10.33
CA PRO A 24 7.02 20.67 10.29
C PRO A 24 6.28 21.30 11.49
N ASP A 25 5.34 20.59 12.10
CA ASP A 25 4.53 20.99 13.25
C ASP A 25 5.33 21.22 14.54
N VAL A 26 6.49 20.55 14.69
CA VAL A 26 7.33 20.68 15.89
C VAL A 26 8.49 21.66 15.74
N LEU A 27 8.65 22.27 14.56
CA LEU A 27 9.70 23.26 14.35
C LEU A 27 9.40 24.53 15.13
N ASP A 28 10.44 25.11 15.74
CA ASP A 28 10.34 26.43 16.35
C ASP A 28 9.90 27.46 15.28
N PRO A 29 8.78 28.18 15.46
CA PRO A 29 8.31 29.19 14.51
C PRO A 29 9.36 30.27 14.20
N ALA A 30 10.34 30.48 15.08
CA ALA A 30 11.47 31.37 14.81
C ALA A 30 12.28 30.94 13.58
N LEU A 31 12.45 29.63 13.34
CA LEU A 31 13.19 29.11 12.19
C LEU A 31 12.47 29.37 10.85
N LEU A 32 11.15 29.54 10.88
CA LEU A 32 10.30 29.71 9.69
C LEU A 32 10.08 31.17 9.30
N ARG A 33 10.74 32.12 9.98
CA ARG A 33 10.62 33.55 9.70
C ARG A 33 11.39 33.92 8.42
N PRO A 34 10.96 35.00 7.71
CA PRO A 34 11.68 35.55 6.56
C PRO A 34 13.18 35.73 6.83
N GLY A 35 14.03 35.33 5.88
CA GLY A 35 15.50 35.35 6.02
C GLY A 35 16.11 34.11 6.65
N ARG A 36 15.30 33.10 7.01
CA ARG A 36 15.74 31.80 7.55
C ARG A 36 15.23 30.66 6.67
N PHE A 37 14.41 29.75 7.19
CA PHE A 37 13.70 28.76 6.37
C PHE A 37 12.35 29.33 5.92
N ASP A 38 12.40 30.34 5.06
CA ASP A 38 11.20 31.05 4.59
C ASP A 38 10.60 30.45 3.31
N ARG A 39 11.32 29.54 2.65
CA ARG A 39 10.85 28.74 1.52
C ARG A 39 10.61 27.29 1.93
N HIS A 40 9.39 26.83 1.71
CA HIS A 40 9.00 25.44 1.89
C HIS A 40 8.76 24.78 0.55
N VAL A 41 9.39 23.63 0.35
CA VAL A 41 9.12 22.73 -0.78
C VAL A 41 8.58 21.44 -0.19
N VAL A 42 7.29 21.17 -0.45
CA VAL A 42 6.66 19.93 -0.02
C VAL A 42 7.05 18.82 -0.99
N VAL A 43 7.51 17.69 -0.46
CA VAL A 43 7.79 16.49 -1.23
C VAL A 43 6.77 15.44 -0.84
N ASP A 44 5.72 15.32 -1.67
CA ASP A 44 4.63 14.38 -1.44
C ASP A 44 5.02 12.94 -1.78
N VAL A 45 4.21 12.00 -1.31
CA VAL A 45 4.32 10.57 -1.68
C VAL A 45 4.09 10.44 -3.19
N PRO A 46 4.94 9.70 -3.92
CA PRO A 46 4.88 9.63 -5.38
C PRO A 46 3.60 8.94 -5.87
N ASP A 47 3.04 9.46 -6.98
CA ASP A 47 1.99 8.81 -7.75
C ASP A 47 2.53 7.60 -8.56
N ILE A 48 1.66 6.85 -9.25
CA ILE A 48 2.06 5.69 -10.08
C ILE A 48 3.24 6.03 -11.02
N ARG A 49 3.23 7.20 -11.67
CA ARG A 49 4.28 7.61 -12.61
C ARG A 49 5.59 7.94 -11.88
N GLY A 50 5.49 8.59 -10.72
CA GLY A 50 6.61 8.85 -9.82
C GLY A 50 7.22 7.54 -9.33
N ARG A 51 6.40 6.57 -8.91
CA ARG A 51 6.86 5.24 -8.50
C ARG A 51 7.54 4.49 -9.65
N GLU A 52 6.99 4.53 -10.86
CA GLU A 52 7.63 3.98 -12.07
C GLU A 52 8.98 4.68 -12.35
N GLY A 53 9.06 6.00 -12.19
CA GLY A 53 10.30 6.76 -12.33
C GLY A 53 11.36 6.38 -11.30
N ILE A 54 10.97 6.21 -10.05
CA ILE A 54 11.85 5.77 -8.96
C ILE A 54 12.34 4.33 -9.21
N LEU A 55 11.44 3.42 -9.61
CA LEU A 55 11.81 2.06 -10.03
C LEU A 55 12.89 2.11 -11.12
N LYS A 56 12.69 2.92 -12.17
CA LYS A 56 13.66 3.11 -13.26
C LYS A 56 15.03 3.60 -12.79
N VAL A 57 15.10 4.36 -11.71
CA VAL A 57 16.38 4.80 -11.12
C VAL A 57 17.06 3.63 -10.40
N HIS A 58 16.32 2.86 -9.61
CA HIS A 58 16.89 1.80 -8.77
C HIS A 58 17.23 0.52 -9.52
N ILE A 59 16.68 0.30 -10.71
CA ILE A 59 16.98 -0.88 -11.54
C ILE A 59 18.13 -0.69 -12.54
N LYS A 60 18.73 0.52 -12.63
CA LYS A 60 19.72 0.84 -13.69
C LYS A 60 20.88 -0.13 -13.78
N ASP A 61 21.36 -0.60 -12.63
CA ASP A 61 22.53 -1.47 -12.52
C ASP A 61 22.14 -2.94 -12.28
N ILE A 62 20.87 -3.30 -12.51
CA ILE A 62 20.32 -4.64 -12.25
C ILE A 62 19.95 -5.29 -13.58
N PRO A 63 20.46 -6.50 -13.89
CA PRO A 63 20.03 -7.24 -15.06
C PRO A 63 18.57 -7.66 -14.90
N LEU A 64 17.70 -7.23 -15.82
CA LEU A 64 16.28 -7.56 -15.82
C LEU A 64 15.96 -8.53 -16.95
N ALA A 65 15.04 -9.45 -16.70
CA ALA A 65 14.45 -10.29 -17.73
C ALA A 65 13.42 -9.49 -18.55
N GLU A 66 13.10 -9.98 -19.75
CA GLU A 66 12.17 -9.32 -20.69
C GLU A 66 10.72 -9.27 -20.19
N ASP A 67 10.36 -10.11 -19.21
CA ASP A 67 9.01 -10.21 -18.66
C ASP A 67 8.67 -9.13 -17.63
N VAL A 68 9.66 -8.32 -17.21
CA VAL A 68 9.50 -7.32 -16.16
C VAL A 68 8.70 -6.11 -16.66
N ASP A 69 7.47 -5.94 -16.15
CA ASP A 69 6.67 -4.74 -16.36
C ASP A 69 6.61 -3.87 -15.08
N LEU A 70 7.40 -2.79 -15.09
CA LEU A 70 7.49 -1.83 -13.98
C LEU A 70 6.16 -1.12 -13.70
N LYS A 71 5.26 -1.01 -14.68
CA LYS A 71 3.94 -0.37 -14.48
C LYS A 71 3.07 -1.21 -13.56
N ILE A 72 3.13 -2.54 -13.69
CA ILE A 72 2.41 -3.46 -12.81
C ILE A 72 2.93 -3.30 -11.38
N ILE A 73 4.25 -3.24 -11.20
CA ILE A 73 4.89 -3.05 -9.89
C ILE A 73 4.50 -1.69 -9.28
N ALA A 74 4.55 -0.62 -10.06
CA ALA A 74 4.18 0.74 -9.61
C ALA A 74 2.71 0.83 -9.18
N ARG A 75 1.80 0.17 -9.91
CA ARG A 75 0.38 0.05 -9.52
C ARG A 75 0.17 -0.79 -8.26
N GLY A 76 1.01 -1.80 -8.04
CA GLY A 76 0.94 -2.71 -6.90
C GLY A 76 1.57 -2.18 -5.62
N THR A 77 2.12 -0.96 -5.64
CA THR A 77 2.85 -0.34 -4.52
C THR A 77 2.24 1.02 -4.11
N PRO A 78 0.90 1.14 -3.96
CA PRO A 78 0.29 2.41 -3.57
C PRO A 78 0.81 2.85 -2.20
N GLY A 79 1.16 4.14 -2.08
CA GLY A 79 1.69 4.72 -0.85
C GLY A 79 3.18 4.50 -0.61
N PHE A 80 3.87 3.72 -1.45
CA PHE A 80 5.31 3.51 -1.30
C PHE A 80 6.09 4.80 -1.55
N VAL A 81 7.05 5.08 -0.67
CA VAL A 81 8.02 6.17 -0.87
C VAL A 81 9.29 5.65 -1.54
N GLY A 82 10.22 6.56 -1.88
CA GLY A 82 11.44 6.18 -2.59
C GLY A 82 12.28 5.12 -1.87
N ALA A 83 12.35 5.17 -0.54
CA ALA A 83 13.04 4.17 0.27
C ALA A 83 12.38 2.79 0.19
N ASP A 84 11.04 2.71 0.17
CA ASP A 84 10.31 1.45 0.07
C ASP A 84 10.52 0.79 -1.29
N ILE A 85 10.53 1.59 -2.36
CA ILE A 85 10.79 1.12 -3.73
C ILE A 85 12.23 0.66 -3.87
N ALA A 86 13.19 1.40 -3.32
CA ALA A 86 14.59 0.98 -3.30
C ALA A 86 14.75 -0.38 -2.59
N ASN A 87 14.09 -0.55 -1.44
CA ASN A 87 14.10 -1.80 -0.69
C ASN A 87 13.43 -2.94 -1.47
N LEU A 88 12.29 -2.68 -2.14
CA LEU A 88 11.61 -3.64 -3.01
C LEU A 88 12.52 -4.16 -4.11
N VAL A 89 13.22 -3.25 -4.81
CA VAL A 89 14.14 -3.61 -5.89
C VAL A 89 15.31 -4.45 -5.36
N ASN A 90 15.85 -4.08 -4.21
CA ASN A 90 16.91 -4.85 -3.55
C ASN A 90 16.43 -6.26 -3.16
N GLU A 91 15.23 -6.39 -2.61
CA GLU A 91 14.64 -7.68 -2.26
C GLU A 91 14.40 -8.57 -3.48
N ALA A 92 13.99 -7.99 -4.62
CA ALA A 92 13.86 -8.73 -5.88
C ALA A 92 15.22 -9.23 -6.39
N ALA A 93 16.26 -8.40 -6.34
CA ALA A 93 17.61 -8.81 -6.71
C ALA A 93 18.17 -9.92 -5.80
N LEU A 94 17.94 -9.81 -4.48
CA LEU A 94 18.31 -10.86 -3.52
C LEU A 94 17.56 -12.17 -3.78
N MET A 95 16.29 -12.08 -4.20
CA MET A 95 15.49 -13.26 -4.57
C MET A 95 16.10 -13.99 -5.77
N ALA A 96 16.41 -13.25 -6.84
CA ALA A 96 17.02 -13.79 -8.04
C ALA A 96 18.39 -14.42 -7.75
N ALA A 97 19.24 -13.70 -7.00
CA ALA A 97 20.56 -14.18 -6.60
C ALA A 97 20.48 -15.46 -5.76
N ARG A 98 19.48 -15.59 -4.87
CA ARG A 98 19.27 -16.80 -4.05
C ARG A 98 19.00 -18.04 -4.90
N PHE A 99 18.38 -17.88 -6.06
CA PHE A 99 18.12 -18.98 -6.99
C PHE A 99 19.18 -19.11 -8.09
N GLY A 100 20.27 -18.36 -8.01
CA GLY A 100 21.36 -18.39 -9.00
C GLY A 100 20.93 -17.91 -10.39
N GLN A 101 19.93 -17.03 -10.46
CA GLN A 101 19.46 -16.45 -11.71
C GLN A 101 20.42 -15.35 -12.18
N GLU A 102 20.58 -15.21 -13.50
CA GLU A 102 21.42 -14.18 -14.11
C GLU A 102 20.70 -12.83 -14.25
N SER A 103 19.36 -12.84 -14.23
CA SER A 103 18.50 -11.66 -14.38
C SER A 103 17.32 -11.74 -13.43
N VAL A 104 16.88 -10.59 -12.91
CA VAL A 104 15.68 -10.46 -12.07
C VAL A 104 14.44 -10.53 -12.94
N THR A 105 13.51 -11.42 -12.58
CA THR A 105 12.26 -11.66 -13.31
C THR A 105 11.07 -10.92 -12.69
N MET A 106 9.94 -10.89 -13.39
CA MET A 106 8.71 -10.32 -12.83
C MET A 106 8.23 -11.09 -11.60
N LEU A 107 8.49 -12.40 -11.56
CA LEU A 107 8.17 -13.24 -10.41
C LEU A 107 8.95 -12.81 -9.17
N ASP A 108 10.24 -12.47 -9.30
CA ASP A 108 11.06 -12.00 -8.18
C ASP A 108 10.55 -10.66 -7.63
N PHE A 109 10.10 -9.77 -8.50
CA PHE A 109 9.45 -8.51 -8.08
C PHE A 109 8.12 -8.73 -7.37
N GLU A 110 7.28 -9.65 -7.86
CA GLU A 110 6.02 -10.00 -7.19
C GLU A 110 6.27 -10.63 -5.81
N GLU A 111 7.26 -11.52 -5.70
CA GLU A 111 7.67 -12.14 -4.43
C GLU A 111 8.27 -11.13 -3.45
N ALA A 112 9.12 -10.22 -3.94
CA ALA A 112 9.68 -9.13 -3.16
C ALA A 112 8.59 -8.17 -2.67
N LYS A 113 7.63 -7.83 -3.53
CA LYS A 113 6.48 -6.97 -3.20
C LYS A 113 5.65 -7.59 -2.08
N ASP A 114 5.30 -8.87 -2.21
CA ASP A 114 4.58 -9.59 -1.16
C ASP A 114 5.38 -9.61 0.15
N LYS A 115 6.70 -9.80 0.09
CA LYS A 115 7.56 -9.78 1.27
C LYS A 115 7.59 -8.41 1.95
N VAL A 116 7.69 -7.32 1.18
CA VAL A 116 7.75 -5.95 1.72
C VAL A 116 6.39 -5.55 2.31
N LEU A 117 5.28 -5.89 1.65
CA LEU A 117 3.93 -5.56 2.10
C LEU A 117 3.46 -6.40 3.29
N MET A 118 3.72 -7.71 3.26
CA MET A 118 3.07 -8.67 4.16
C MET A 118 4.07 -9.34 5.11
N GLY A 119 5.36 -9.21 4.87
CA GLY A 119 6.42 -9.93 5.56
C GLY A 119 6.81 -11.24 4.86
N ALA A 120 7.81 -11.92 5.41
CA ALA A 120 8.33 -13.15 4.84
C ALA A 120 7.32 -14.31 4.88
N GLU A 121 7.42 -15.21 3.89
CA GLU A 121 6.71 -16.49 3.85
C GLU A 121 7.03 -17.34 5.08
N ARG A 122 5.99 -17.91 5.70
CA ARG A 122 6.12 -18.75 6.89
C ARG A 122 6.20 -20.23 6.54
N LYS A 123 7.34 -20.65 5.98
CA LYS A 123 7.58 -22.05 5.56
C LYS A 123 7.49 -23.08 6.69
N SER A 124 7.73 -22.67 7.93
CA SER A 124 7.63 -23.55 9.10
C SER A 124 6.23 -23.65 9.69
N LEU A 125 5.26 -22.84 9.21
CA LEU A 125 3.88 -22.91 9.67
C LEU A 125 3.20 -24.12 9.01
N VAL A 126 2.93 -25.14 9.82
CA VAL A 126 2.16 -26.30 9.39
C VAL A 126 0.68 -26.01 9.66
N LEU A 127 -0.06 -25.76 8.58
CA LEU A 127 -1.52 -25.66 8.61
C LEU A 127 -2.12 -27.06 8.38
N SER A 128 -3.14 -27.40 9.16
CA SER A 128 -3.98 -28.57 8.89
C SER A 128 -4.69 -28.44 7.54
N ASP A 129 -5.11 -29.57 6.96
CA ASP A 129 -5.85 -29.55 5.70
C ASP A 129 -7.20 -28.82 5.82
N GLU A 130 -7.79 -28.84 7.01
CA GLU A 130 -9.00 -28.07 7.34
C GLU A 130 -8.73 -26.57 7.33
N GLU A 131 -7.67 -26.10 7.99
CA GLU A 131 -7.29 -24.67 7.98
C GLU A 131 -6.94 -24.17 6.58
N LYS A 132 -6.23 -24.98 5.79
CA LYS A 132 -5.93 -24.66 4.38
C LYS A 132 -7.21 -24.57 3.55
N ARG A 133 -8.13 -25.51 3.75
CA ARG A 133 -9.42 -25.52 3.04
C ARG A 133 -10.23 -24.27 3.42
N THR A 134 -10.35 -23.98 4.70
CA THR A 134 -11.04 -22.78 5.19
C THR A 134 -10.45 -21.51 4.61
N THR A 135 -9.13 -21.37 4.62
CA THR A 135 -8.42 -20.23 4.01
C THR A 135 -8.68 -20.14 2.51
N ALA A 136 -8.65 -21.26 1.79
CA ALA A 136 -8.90 -21.28 0.36
C ALA A 136 -10.32 -20.81 0.00
N PHE A 137 -11.34 -21.24 0.75
CA PHE A 137 -12.70 -20.77 0.54
C PHE A 137 -12.89 -19.31 0.96
N HIS A 138 -12.19 -18.87 2.00
CA HIS A 138 -12.19 -17.47 2.42
C HIS A 138 -11.65 -16.55 1.30
N GLU A 139 -10.47 -16.85 0.77
CA GLU A 139 -9.87 -16.07 -0.33
C GLU A 139 -10.68 -16.19 -1.62
N ALA A 140 -11.27 -17.36 -1.90
CA ALA A 140 -12.20 -17.51 -3.02
C ALA A 140 -13.44 -16.62 -2.87
N GLY A 141 -13.93 -16.42 -1.65
CA GLY A 141 -15.03 -15.51 -1.35
C GLY A 141 -14.70 -14.07 -1.75
N HIS A 142 -13.54 -13.56 -1.31
CA HIS A 142 -13.06 -12.23 -1.73
C HIS A 142 -12.91 -12.14 -3.26
N ALA A 143 -12.27 -13.13 -3.87
CA ALA A 143 -12.01 -13.14 -5.30
C ALA A 143 -13.29 -13.14 -6.13
N ILE A 144 -14.27 -13.99 -5.77
CA ILE A 144 -15.56 -14.06 -6.45
C ILE A 144 -16.32 -12.74 -6.28
N CYS A 145 -16.41 -12.20 -5.07
CA CYS A 145 -17.04 -10.89 -4.85
C CYS A 145 -16.39 -9.80 -5.70
N ASN A 146 -15.05 -9.77 -5.80
CA ASN A 146 -14.33 -8.80 -6.61
C ASN A 146 -14.73 -8.88 -8.09
N LEU A 147 -14.88 -10.08 -8.66
CA LEU A 147 -15.31 -10.28 -10.04
C LEU A 147 -16.71 -9.73 -10.34
N TYR A 148 -17.58 -9.62 -9.34
CA TYR A 148 -18.94 -9.11 -9.47
C TYR A 148 -19.13 -7.67 -8.94
N CYS A 149 -18.06 -7.03 -8.48
CA CYS A 149 -18.06 -5.65 -7.99
C CYS A 149 -17.41 -4.72 -9.02
N PRO A 150 -18.17 -4.20 -10.02
CA PRO A 150 -17.61 -3.52 -11.18
C PRO A 150 -16.98 -2.16 -10.86
N ALA A 151 -17.32 -1.54 -9.73
CA ALA A 151 -16.70 -0.27 -9.33
C ALA A 151 -15.33 -0.50 -8.67
N ALA A 152 -15.07 -1.67 -8.09
CA ALA A 152 -13.83 -1.98 -7.39
C ALA A 152 -12.62 -2.09 -8.34
N ASP A 153 -11.43 -2.05 -7.74
CA ASP A 153 -10.19 -2.31 -8.48
C ASP A 153 -10.13 -3.78 -8.92
N PRO A 154 -9.62 -4.07 -10.14
CA PRO A 154 -9.62 -5.41 -10.70
C PRO A 154 -8.73 -6.37 -9.91
N LEU A 155 -9.19 -7.61 -9.78
CA LEU A 155 -8.43 -8.72 -9.20
C LEU A 155 -7.08 -8.92 -9.92
N HIS A 156 -6.02 -9.07 -9.14
CA HIS A 156 -4.66 -9.29 -9.65
C HIS A 156 -4.06 -10.62 -9.22
N LYS A 157 -4.20 -10.98 -7.93
CA LYS A 157 -3.58 -12.18 -7.37
C LYS A 157 -4.41 -12.74 -6.22
N VAL A 158 -4.46 -14.07 -6.14
CA VAL A 158 -5.05 -14.80 -5.01
C VAL A 158 -4.04 -15.83 -4.54
N THR A 159 -3.78 -15.91 -3.24
CA THR A 159 -2.87 -16.90 -2.66
C THR A 159 -3.32 -17.34 -1.28
N ILE A 160 -3.05 -18.60 -0.95
CA ILE A 160 -3.25 -19.19 0.39
C ILE A 160 -1.90 -19.47 1.08
N ILE A 161 -0.83 -18.86 0.57
CA ILE A 161 0.51 -19.02 1.14
C ILE A 161 0.64 -18.03 2.32
N PRO A 162 0.91 -18.52 3.55
CA PRO A 162 0.95 -17.67 4.72
C PRO A 162 2.17 -16.76 4.71
N ARG A 163 1.96 -15.45 4.88
CA ARG A 163 3.00 -14.41 4.95
C ARG A 163 2.75 -13.48 6.13
N GLY A 164 3.79 -13.27 6.93
CA GLY A 164 3.70 -12.48 8.17
C GLY A 164 2.49 -12.87 9.03
N ARG A 165 1.50 -11.98 9.14
CA ARG A 165 0.27 -12.20 9.92
C ARG A 165 -0.90 -12.76 9.12
N ALA A 166 -0.83 -12.78 7.79
CA ALA A 166 -1.88 -13.28 6.91
C ALA A 166 -1.69 -14.78 6.60
N LEU A 167 -2.80 -15.51 6.50
CA LEU A 167 -2.82 -16.93 6.10
C LEU A 167 -3.11 -17.11 4.60
N GLY A 168 -3.82 -16.16 4.00
CA GLY A 168 -4.05 -16.01 2.58
C GLY A 168 -4.27 -14.52 2.28
N VAL A 169 -4.20 -14.16 1.00
CA VAL A 169 -4.48 -12.80 0.52
C VAL A 169 -5.08 -12.82 -0.88
N THR A 170 -6.09 -11.98 -1.05
CA THR A 170 -6.65 -11.55 -2.32
C THR A 170 -6.25 -10.11 -2.60
N PHE A 171 -5.50 -9.87 -3.67
CA PHE A 171 -4.95 -8.57 -4.03
C PHE A 171 -5.60 -8.02 -5.29
N SER A 172 -5.99 -6.75 -5.25
CA SER A 172 -6.53 -5.99 -6.39
C SER A 172 -5.54 -4.92 -6.83
N LEU A 173 -5.46 -4.65 -8.12
CA LEU A 173 -4.50 -3.70 -8.68
C LEU A 173 -5.21 -2.44 -9.20
N PRO A 174 -5.08 -1.28 -8.52
CA PRO A 174 -5.76 -0.05 -8.95
C PRO A 174 -5.29 0.37 -10.34
N GLY A 175 -6.22 0.80 -11.21
CA GLY A 175 -5.90 1.30 -12.55
C GLY A 175 -5.21 2.66 -12.54
N GLU A 176 -5.57 3.51 -11.58
CA GLU A 176 -5.09 4.87 -11.41
C GLU A 176 -5.06 5.22 -9.90
N ASP A 177 -4.20 6.17 -9.51
CA ASP A 177 -4.23 6.72 -8.15
C ASP A 177 -5.41 7.71 -8.07
N LYS A 178 -6.46 7.33 -7.34
CA LYS A 178 -7.67 8.14 -7.18
C LYS A 178 -7.53 9.07 -5.97
N HIS A 179 -7.88 10.35 -6.15
CA HIS A 179 -7.94 11.32 -5.04
C HIS A 179 -9.31 11.37 -4.36
N SER A 180 -10.36 10.92 -5.04
CA SER A 180 -11.72 10.85 -4.52
C SER A 180 -12.37 9.53 -4.92
N HIS A 181 -13.21 8.98 -4.05
CA HIS A 181 -13.90 7.72 -4.26
C HIS A 181 -15.42 7.94 -4.28
N THR A 182 -16.12 7.26 -5.19
CA THR A 182 -17.58 7.27 -5.22
C THR A 182 -18.15 6.37 -4.13
N LYS A 183 -19.43 6.59 -3.77
CA LYS A 183 -20.14 5.73 -2.80
C LYS A 183 -20.13 4.27 -3.27
N GLU A 184 -20.36 4.05 -4.56
CA GLU A 184 -20.39 2.72 -5.19
C GLU A 184 -19.04 2.00 -5.05
N TYR A 185 -17.92 2.69 -5.32
CA TYR A 185 -16.58 2.12 -5.14
C TYR A 185 -16.34 1.66 -3.69
N ILE A 186 -16.79 2.46 -2.72
CA ILE A 186 -16.60 2.15 -1.31
C ILE A 186 -17.48 0.96 -0.89
N LEU A 187 -18.75 0.93 -1.33
CA LEU A 187 -19.67 -0.18 -1.06
C LEU A 187 -19.19 -1.49 -1.70
N ASP A 188 -18.69 -1.44 -2.92
CA ASP A 188 -18.08 -2.58 -3.60
C ASP A 188 -16.86 -3.10 -2.84
N LYS A 189 -15.99 -2.21 -2.34
CA LYS A 189 -14.88 -2.60 -1.45
C LYS A 189 -15.37 -3.30 -0.18
N ILE A 190 -16.43 -2.78 0.44
CA ILE A 190 -17.03 -3.40 1.64
C ILE A 190 -17.60 -4.78 1.30
N CYS A 191 -18.27 -4.92 0.15
CA CYS A 191 -18.78 -6.20 -0.31
C CYS A 191 -17.66 -7.24 -0.46
N ILE A 192 -16.54 -6.84 -1.10
CA ILE A 192 -15.34 -7.68 -1.23
C ILE A 192 -14.81 -8.09 0.14
N MET A 193 -14.62 -7.15 1.07
CA MET A 193 -14.13 -7.43 2.43
C MET A 193 -15.03 -8.44 3.18
N MET A 194 -16.35 -8.38 2.99
CA MET A 194 -17.27 -9.32 3.64
C MET A 194 -17.34 -10.69 2.94
N GLY A 195 -16.84 -10.79 1.71
CA GLY A 195 -16.89 -12.01 0.88
C GLY A 195 -16.26 -13.23 1.54
N GLY A 196 -15.12 -13.07 2.22
CA GLY A 196 -14.45 -14.15 2.94
C GLY A 196 -15.29 -14.75 4.05
N ARG A 197 -15.92 -13.90 4.89
CA ARG A 197 -16.85 -14.33 5.94
C ARG A 197 -18.05 -15.08 5.36
N VAL A 198 -18.67 -14.53 4.32
CA VAL A 198 -19.86 -15.14 3.70
C VAL A 198 -19.52 -16.51 3.12
N ALA A 199 -18.36 -16.65 2.46
CA ALA A 199 -17.92 -17.93 1.91
C ALA A 199 -17.71 -19.00 3.00
N GLU A 200 -17.13 -18.62 4.14
CA GLU A 200 -16.98 -19.52 5.29
C GLU A 200 -18.33 -20.02 5.81
N GLU A 201 -19.28 -19.10 6.02
CA GLU A 201 -20.61 -19.43 6.54
C GLU A 201 -21.39 -20.32 5.56
N MET A 202 -21.33 -20.02 4.26
CA MET A 202 -22.06 -20.79 3.25
C MET A 202 -21.52 -22.22 3.08
N VAL A 203 -20.21 -22.42 3.21
CA VAL A 203 -19.56 -23.70 2.89
C VAL A 203 -19.38 -24.57 4.14
N PHE A 204 -19.04 -23.96 5.28
CA PHE A 204 -18.72 -24.69 6.51
C PHE A 204 -19.76 -24.51 7.62
N ASN A 205 -20.75 -23.63 7.43
CA ASN A 205 -21.76 -23.31 8.43
C ASN A 205 -21.14 -22.95 9.80
N THR A 206 -20.01 -22.24 9.76
CA THR A 206 -19.27 -21.78 10.94
C THR A 206 -18.62 -20.43 10.68
N GLN A 207 -18.20 -19.77 11.75
CA GLN A 207 -17.47 -18.52 11.71
C GLN A 207 -16.06 -18.73 12.27
N THR A 208 -15.05 -18.30 11.52
CA THR A 208 -13.67 -18.29 11.99
C THR A 208 -13.27 -16.92 12.55
N THR A 209 -12.13 -16.86 13.23
CA THR A 209 -11.49 -15.59 13.62
C THR A 209 -10.73 -14.92 12.46
N GLY A 210 -10.60 -15.57 11.30
CA GLY A 210 -9.86 -15.08 10.14
C GLY A 210 -10.41 -13.78 9.57
N ALA A 211 -11.74 -13.65 9.51
CA ALA A 211 -12.42 -12.46 8.94
C ALA A 211 -12.39 -11.21 9.86
N ALA A 212 -11.73 -11.26 11.02
CA ALA A 212 -11.80 -10.17 12.01
C ALA A 212 -11.26 -8.85 11.45
N ASN A 213 -10.18 -8.90 10.67
CA ASN A 213 -9.59 -7.70 10.08
C ASN A 213 -10.48 -7.10 8.99
N ASP A 214 -11.09 -7.94 8.15
CA ASP A 214 -11.97 -7.48 7.06
C ASP A 214 -13.24 -6.84 7.60
N ILE A 215 -13.84 -7.45 8.63
CA ILE A 215 -15.01 -6.89 9.32
C ILE A 215 -14.66 -5.54 9.96
N LYS A 216 -13.50 -5.44 10.61
CA LYS A 216 -13.06 -4.18 11.21
C LYS A 216 -12.90 -3.09 10.15
N HIS A 217 -12.19 -3.37 9.05
CA HIS A 217 -11.99 -2.41 7.97
C HIS A 217 -13.29 -2.03 7.26
N ALA A 218 -14.17 -2.99 7.01
CA ALA A 218 -15.50 -2.74 6.47
C ALA A 218 -16.32 -1.82 7.38
N THR A 219 -16.28 -2.06 8.69
CA THR A 219 -16.96 -1.25 9.71
C THR A 219 -16.41 0.18 9.76
N ASP A 220 -15.09 0.33 9.79
CA ASP A 220 -14.44 1.64 9.80
C ASP A 220 -14.79 2.42 8.53
N LEU A 221 -14.83 1.74 7.39
CA LEU A 221 -15.10 2.36 6.09
C LEU A 221 -16.57 2.78 5.95
N ILE A 222 -17.52 1.92 6.32
CA ILE A 222 -18.95 2.30 6.27
C ILE A 222 -19.27 3.40 7.28
N ARG A 223 -18.60 3.42 8.44
CA ARG A 223 -18.72 4.53 9.39
C ARG A 223 -18.31 5.85 8.73
N LYS A 224 -17.20 5.89 8.00
CA LYS A 224 -16.76 7.11 7.28
C LYS A 224 -17.75 7.53 6.20
N VAL A 225 -18.31 6.58 5.44
CA VAL A 225 -19.36 6.85 4.43
C VAL A 225 -20.55 7.57 5.06
N ILE A 226 -20.97 7.12 6.25
CA ILE A 226 -22.13 7.66 6.94
C ILE A 226 -21.80 8.97 7.69
N CYS A 227 -20.76 8.95 8.52
CA CYS A 227 -20.45 10.01 9.46
C CYS A 227 -19.59 11.13 8.86
N ASP A 228 -18.66 10.83 7.95
CA ASP A 228 -17.65 11.81 7.52
C ASP A 228 -17.93 12.34 6.12
N PHE A 229 -18.35 11.44 5.22
CA PHE A 229 -18.58 11.76 3.82
C PHE A 229 -20.01 12.21 3.51
N GLY A 230 -20.93 12.11 4.49
CA GLY A 230 -22.32 12.54 4.33
C GLY A 230 -23.05 11.79 3.21
N MET A 231 -22.72 10.51 2.98
CA MET A 231 -23.25 9.70 1.89
C MET A 231 -24.47 8.84 2.31
N SER A 232 -25.04 9.11 3.48
CA SER A 232 -26.27 8.48 3.96
C SER A 232 -27.50 9.29 3.55
N ASP A 233 -28.48 8.65 2.91
CA ASP A 233 -29.72 9.31 2.48
C ASP A 233 -30.60 9.72 3.68
N GLU A 234 -30.47 9.04 4.82
CA GLU A 234 -31.23 9.31 6.05
C GLU A 234 -30.63 10.47 6.86
N LEU A 235 -29.30 10.54 6.97
CA LEU A 235 -28.61 11.59 7.72
C LEU A 235 -28.28 12.82 6.87
N GLY A 236 -28.21 12.66 5.55
CA GLY A 236 -27.88 13.72 4.61
C GLY A 236 -26.39 14.12 4.63
N PRO A 237 -26.04 15.21 3.91
CA PRO A 237 -24.67 15.65 3.71
C PRO A 237 -24.13 16.44 4.91
N LEU A 238 -24.09 15.80 6.07
CA LEU A 238 -23.56 16.34 7.32
C LEU A 238 -22.34 15.53 7.79
N SER A 239 -21.42 16.19 8.50
CA SER A 239 -20.25 15.56 9.11
C SER A 239 -20.47 15.40 10.61
N TYR A 240 -20.28 14.18 11.11
CA TYR A 240 -20.59 13.72 12.47
C TYR A 240 -19.37 13.20 13.26
N GLY A 241 -18.27 12.85 12.59
CA GLY A 241 -16.98 12.50 13.23
C GLY A 241 -16.69 11.01 13.42
#